data_AF-A0A8J3CCA6-F1
#
_entry.id   AF-A0A8J3CCA6-F1
#
_cell.length_a   1.000
_cell.length_b   1.000
_cell.length_c   1.000
_cell.angle_alpha   90.00
_cell.angle_beta   90.00
_cell.angle_gamma   90.00
#
_symmetry.space_group_name_H-M   'P 1'
#
loop_
_entity.id
_entity.type
_entity.pdbx_description
1 polymer ?
#
loop_
_entity_poly.entity_id
_entity_poly.type
_entity_poly.pdbx_seq_one_letter_code
_entity_poly.pdbx_strand_id
1 'polypeptide(L)'
;MRPRCQLATLAYEPMFLEAHLWSGNNGFRELGVYVSPLVDSADPWLLPVAEFLRMTCFEETSRITVPDEEMMFGQAERITYRIFPECPGDVLHNCMIERQR
;
A
#
# COMPACT_ATOMS: atom_id res chain seq x y z
N MET A 1 0.26 17.41 15.96
CA MET A 1 0.65 17.21 14.55
C MET A 1 1.72 16.13 14.52
N ARG A 2 1.53 15.05 13.74
CA ARG A 2 2.53 13.98 13.56
C ARG A 2 3.18 14.14 12.17
N PRO A 3 4.49 13.87 12.00
CA PRO A 3 5.19 14.08 10.74
C PRO A 3 4.68 13.11 9.67
N ARG A 4 4.22 13.65 8.53
CA ARG A 4 3.88 12.89 7.32
C ARG A 4 5.13 12.83 6.44
N CYS A 5 5.71 11.65 6.24
CA CYS A 5 6.58 11.42 5.10
C CYS A 5 5.69 11.13 3.89
N GLN A 6 5.62 12.06 2.95
CA GLN A 6 4.88 11.89 1.70
C GLN A 6 5.89 11.56 0.60
N LEU A 7 5.84 10.34 0.06
CA LEU A 7 6.48 10.02 -1.21
C LEU A 7 5.50 10.47 -2.30
N ALA A 8 5.77 11.60 -2.95
CA ALA A 8 4.98 12.08 -4.08
C ALA A 8 5.75 11.80 -5.38
N THR A 9 5.12 11.10 -6.32
CA THR A 9 5.60 11.01 -7.70
C THR A 9 4.49 11.55 -8.60
N LEU A 10 4.75 12.71 -9.23
CA LEU A 10 3.84 13.38 -10.15
C LEU A 10 3.71 12.58 -11.45
N ALA A 11 2.47 12.30 -11.88
CA ALA A 11 2.16 11.95 -13.25
C ALA A 11 0.80 12.48 -13.67
N TYR A 12 0.79 13.02 -14.88
CA TYR A 12 -0.28 13.73 -15.59
C TYR A 12 -1.51 12.80 -15.82
N GLU A 13 -2.71 13.20 -15.35
CA GLU A 13 -4.10 12.70 -15.54
C GLU A 13 -4.37 11.27 -16.11
N PRO A 14 -5.32 10.46 -15.58
CA PRO A 14 -5.97 10.39 -14.26
C PRO A 14 -5.64 9.05 -13.56
N MET A 15 -4.41 8.56 -13.76
CA MET A 15 -3.86 7.40 -13.08
C MET A 15 -2.95 7.94 -11.98
N PHE A 16 -3.52 8.07 -10.78
CA PHE A 16 -2.79 8.50 -9.61
C PHE A 16 -2.61 7.31 -8.67
N LEU A 17 -1.41 7.23 -8.09
CA LEU A 17 -1.08 6.32 -7.02
C LEU A 17 -0.56 7.16 -5.86
N GLU A 18 -1.25 7.06 -4.72
CA GLU A 18 -0.79 7.65 -3.47
C GLU A 18 -0.57 6.56 -2.45
N ALA A 19 0.57 6.64 -1.76
CA ALA A 19 0.90 5.71 -0.68
C ALA A 19 1.29 6.49 0.57
N HIS A 20 0.64 6.14 1.68
CA HIS A 20 0.94 6.70 2.99
C HIS A 20 1.33 5.61 3.95
N LEU A 21 2.46 5.81 4.63
CA LEU A 21 2.88 4.94 5.72
C LEU A 21 2.73 5.70 7.04
N TRP A 22 2.01 5.13 8.00
CA TRP A 22 1.86 5.68 9.33
C TRP A 22 2.12 4.64 10.43
N SER A 23 2.46 5.09 11.63
CA SER A 23 2.61 4.21 12.77
C SER A 23 1.25 3.65 13.16
N GLY A 24 1.11 2.32 13.10
CA GLY A 24 -0.08 1.62 13.58
C GLY A 24 -0.04 1.45 15.10
N ASN A 25 -1.10 0.86 15.63
CA ASN A 25 -1.10 0.39 17.02
C ASN A 25 -0.32 -0.94 17.11
N ASN A 26 0.11 -1.33 18.31
CA ASN A 26 0.70 -2.66 18.58
C ASN A 26 1.99 -2.98 17.79
N GLY A 27 2.83 -1.99 17.49
CA GLY A 27 4.20 -2.21 17.01
C GLY A 27 4.37 -2.43 15.50
N PHE A 28 3.30 -2.49 14.72
CA PHE A 28 3.37 -2.48 13.26
C PHE A 28 3.15 -1.08 12.67
N ARG A 29 3.48 -0.91 11.38
CA ARG A 29 3.13 0.27 10.58
C ARG A 29 1.97 -0.05 9.65
N GLU A 30 1.16 0.92 9.30
CA GLU A 30 0.07 0.76 8.34
C GLU A 30 0.44 1.49 7.05
N LEU A 31 0.34 0.78 5.92
CA LEU A 31 0.51 1.31 4.58
C LEU A 31 -0.86 1.36 3.89
N GLY A 32 -1.34 2.57 3.62
CA GLY A 32 -2.52 2.79 2.77
C GLY A 32 -2.08 3.16 1.37
N VAL A 33 -2.60 2.47 0.37
CA VAL A 33 -2.37 2.72 -1.05
C VAL A 33 -3.71 3.07 -1.69
N TYR A 34 -3.78 4.25 -2.30
CA TYR A 34 -4.92 4.73 -3.08
C TYR A 34 -4.49 4.69 -4.54
N VAL A 35 -5.22 3.94 -5.35
CA VAL A 35 -4.88 3.76 -6.76
C VAL A 35 -6.14 3.90 -7.60
N SER A 36 -5.99 4.51 -8.79
CA SER A 36 -7.07 4.57 -9.77
C SER A 36 -7.58 3.16 -10.14
N PRO A 37 -8.90 2.92 -10.24
CA PRO A 37 -9.48 1.60 -10.53
C PRO A 37 -9.07 0.99 -11.87
N LEU A 38 -8.47 1.77 -12.77
CA LEU A 38 -7.96 1.27 -14.06
C LEU A 38 -6.52 0.74 -14.00
N VAL A 39 -5.81 0.94 -12.90
CA VAL A 39 -4.44 0.46 -12.72
C VAL A 39 -4.50 -1.03 -12.41
N ASP A 40 -4.05 -1.86 -13.33
CA ASP A 40 -3.95 -3.31 -13.12
C ASP A 40 -2.78 -3.61 -12.15
N SER A 41 -2.85 -4.74 -11.47
CA SER A 41 -1.80 -5.33 -10.64
C SER A 41 -0.43 -5.47 -11.34
N ALA A 42 -0.40 -5.60 -12.66
CA ALA A 42 0.82 -5.66 -13.47
C ALA A 42 1.32 -4.28 -13.93
N ASP A 43 0.61 -3.21 -13.59
CA ASP A 43 0.93 -1.86 -14.05
C ASP A 43 2.25 -1.36 -13.42
N PRO A 44 3.18 -0.81 -14.23
CA PRO A 44 4.40 -0.19 -13.75
C PRO A 44 4.22 0.83 -12.62
N TRP A 45 3.07 1.51 -12.54
CA TRP A 45 2.78 2.48 -11.46
C TRP A 45 2.79 1.82 -10.07
N LEU A 46 2.43 0.55 -9.96
CA LEU A 46 2.44 -0.20 -8.70
C LEU A 46 3.84 -0.74 -8.33
N LEU A 47 4.84 -0.66 -9.22
CA LEU A 47 6.17 -1.21 -8.97
C LEU A 47 6.80 -0.72 -7.66
N PRO A 48 6.79 0.59 -7.30
CA PRO A 48 7.39 1.04 -6.05
C PRO A 48 6.73 0.43 -4.81
N VAL A 49 5.40 0.27 -4.83
CA VAL A 49 4.65 -0.39 -3.76
C VAL A 49 4.99 -1.88 -3.71
N ALA A 50 5.01 -2.55 -4.87
CA ALA A 50 5.35 -3.96 -4.97
C ALA A 50 6.78 -4.25 -4.50
N GLU A 51 7.77 -3.41 -4.86
CA GLU A 51 9.15 -3.52 -4.39
C GLU A 51 9.25 -3.33 -2.87
N PHE A 52 8.57 -2.32 -2.32
CA PHE A 52 8.51 -2.11 -0.88
C PHE A 52 7.91 -3.33 -0.15
N LEU A 53 6.79 -3.86 -0.65
CA LEU A 53 6.11 -5.04 -0.11
C LEU A 53 6.94 -6.34 -0.29
N ARG A 54 7.81 -6.41 -1.32
CA ARG A 54 8.78 -7.51 -1.49
C ARG A 54 9.89 -7.49 -0.45
N MET A 55 10.28 -6.31 0.01
CA MET A 55 11.34 -6.13 0.99
C MET A 55 10.85 -6.17 2.45
N THR A 56 9.54 -6.29 2.68
CA THR A 56 8.94 -6.21 4.01
C THR A 56 8.00 -7.38 4.30
N CYS A 57 7.80 -7.62 5.60
CA CYS A 57 6.80 -8.56 6.08
C CYS A 57 5.47 -7.82 6.17
N PHE A 58 4.43 -8.31 5.49
CA PHE A 58 3.16 -7.59 5.44
C PHE A 58 1.92 -8.48 5.47
N GLU A 59 0.78 -7.91 5.82
CA GLU A 59 -0.56 -8.51 5.69
C GLU A 59 -1.47 -7.51 4.96
N GLU A 60 -2.14 -7.90 3.88
CA GLU A 60 -3.23 -7.09 3.32
C GLU A 60 -4.45 -7.23 4.23
N THR A 61 -4.88 -6.14 4.85
CA THR A 61 -6.01 -6.16 5.79
C THR A 61 -7.31 -5.68 5.18
N SER A 62 -7.25 -4.93 4.08
CA SER A 62 -8.44 -4.42 3.41
C SER A 62 -8.13 -4.04 1.97
N ARG A 63 -9.10 -4.28 1.09
CA ARG A 63 -9.18 -3.75 -0.27
C ARG A 63 -10.61 -3.36 -0.54
N ILE A 64 -10.86 -2.06 -0.74
CA ILE A 64 -12.20 -1.52 -0.97
C ILE A 64 -12.15 -0.40 -2.00
N THR A 65 -13.26 -0.19 -2.71
CA THR A 65 -13.45 1.02 -3.53
C THR A 65 -13.99 2.15 -2.66
N VAL A 66 -13.39 3.34 -2.76
CA VAL A 66 -13.78 4.55 -2.01
C VAL A 66 -14.05 5.71 -2.97
N PRO A 67 -14.97 6.63 -2.64
CA PRO A 67 -15.13 7.86 -3.41
C PRO A 67 -13.87 8.74 -3.33
N ASP A 68 -13.42 9.25 -4.48
CA ASP A 68 -12.29 10.16 -4.60
C ASP A 68 -12.45 11.03 -5.86
N GLU A 69 -12.80 12.30 -5.67
CA GLU A 69 -13.09 13.24 -6.76
C GLU A 69 -11.85 13.61 -7.59
N GLU A 70 -10.64 13.38 -7.06
CA GLU A 70 -9.38 13.65 -7.75
C GLU A 70 -8.97 12.49 -8.68
N MET A 71 -9.63 11.34 -8.56
CA MET A 71 -9.34 10.10 -9.30
C MET A 71 -10.29 9.86 -10.48
N MET A 72 -9.87 8.98 -11.39
CA MET A 72 -10.72 8.59 -12.52
C MET A 72 -12.04 7.98 -12.02
N PHE A 73 -13.15 8.36 -12.67
CA PHE A 73 -14.52 7.95 -12.31
C PHE A 73 -14.96 8.36 -10.90
N GLY A 74 -14.26 9.30 -10.25
CA GLY A 74 -14.60 9.77 -8.91
C GLY A 74 -14.40 8.70 -7.83
N GLN A 75 -13.53 7.70 -8.09
CA GLN A 75 -13.34 6.55 -7.21
C GLN A 75 -11.86 6.13 -7.19
N ALA A 76 -11.42 5.58 -6.06
CA ALA A 76 -10.12 4.94 -5.88
C ALA A 76 -10.29 3.53 -5.34
N GLU A 77 -9.40 2.61 -5.69
CA GLU A 77 -9.15 1.43 -4.87
C GLU A 77 -8.23 1.80 -3.71
N ARG A 78 -8.73 1.61 -2.49
CA ARG A 78 -7.95 1.73 -1.27
C ARG A 78 -7.54 0.36 -0.78
N ILE A 79 -6.24 0.09 -0.82
CA ILE A 79 -5.63 -1.12 -0.29
C ILE A 79 -4.88 -0.77 0.99
N THR A 80 -5.12 -1.52 2.06
CA THR A 80 -4.47 -1.31 3.36
C THR A 80 -3.65 -2.53 3.71
N TYR A 81 -2.39 -2.28 4.07
CA TYR A 81 -1.46 -3.29 4.54
C TYR A 81 -1.00 -2.97 5.96
N ARG A 82 -0.82 -4.01 6.77
CA ARG A 82 0.05 -3.95 7.94
C ARG A 82 1.45 -4.32 7.54
N ILE A 83 2.43 -3.52 7.94
CA ILE A 83 3.85 -3.71 7.71
C ILE A 83 4.52 -3.99 9.04
N PHE A 84 5.08 -5.18 9.17
CA PHE A 84 5.72 -5.63 10.39
C PHE A 84 7.22 -5.34 10.32
N PRO A 85 7.81 -4.68 11.34
CA PRO A 85 9.26 -4.46 11.39
C PRO A 85 10.04 -5.78 11.56
N GLU A 86 9.42 -6.77 12.18
CA GLU A 86 9.95 -8.12 12.37
C GLU A 86 8.85 -9.14 12.03
N CYS A 87 9.23 -10.35 11.60
CA CYS A 87 8.29 -11.40 11.22
C CYS A 87 7.46 -11.85 12.44
N PRO A 88 6.12 -11.66 12.46
CA PRO A 88 5.29 -11.98 13.62
C PRO A 88 5.07 -13.48 13.88
N GLY A 89 5.62 -14.38 13.06
CA GLY A 89 5.47 -15.84 13.25
C GLY A 89 4.06 -16.31 12.89
N ASP A 90 3.32 -16.89 13.83
CA ASP A 90 2.05 -17.62 13.58
C ASP A 90 0.84 -16.77 13.10
N VAL A 91 1.05 -15.53 12.66
CA VAL A 91 0.00 -14.67 12.09
C VAL A 91 -0.11 -14.94 10.57
N LEU A 92 -1.26 -14.74 9.93
CA LEU A 92 -1.33 -14.76 8.46
C LEU A 92 -0.65 -13.50 7.93
N HIS A 93 0.53 -13.67 7.34
CA HIS A 93 1.32 -12.60 6.77
C HIS A 93 2.20 -13.16 5.66
N ASN A 94 2.70 -12.27 4.82
CA ASN A 94 3.63 -12.60 3.76
C ASN A 94 5.02 -12.17 4.23
N CYS A 95 5.76 -13.05 4.91
CA CYS A 95 7.15 -12.77 5.27
C CYS A 95 8.10 -12.98 4.09
N MET A 96 9.16 -12.17 3.99
CA MET A 96 10.20 -12.35 2.96
C MET A 96 10.84 -13.75 3.05
N ILE A 97 11.09 -14.23 4.27
CA ILE A 97 11.70 -15.53 4.55
C ILE A 97 10.79 -16.69 4.12
N GLU A 98 9.47 -16.51 4.20
CA GLU A 98 8.49 -17.53 3.83
C GLU A 98 8.31 -17.62 2.31
N ARG A 99 8.48 -16.51 1.57
CA ARG A 99 8.40 -16.46 0.10
C ARG A 99 9.58 -17.11 -0.64
N GLN A 100 10.63 -17.50 0.08
CA GLN A 100 11.82 -18.16 -0.50
C GLN A 100 11.79 -19.70 -0.35
N ARG A 101 10.75 -20.26 0.28
CA ARG A 101 10.52 -21.70 0.38
C ARG A 101 9.56 -22.18 -0.70
#